data_AF-A0A8D8RA14-F1
#
_entry.id   AF-A0A8D8RA14-F1
#
_cell.length_a   1.000
_cell.length_b   1.000
_cell.length_c   1.000
_cell.angle_alpha   90.00
_cell.angle_beta   90.00
_cell.angle_gamma   90.00
#
_symmetry.space_group_name_H-M   'P 1'
#
loop_
_entity.id
_entity.type
_entity.pdbx_description
1 polymer ?
#
loop_
_entity_poly.entity_id
_entity_poly.type
_entity_poly.pdbx_seq_one_letter_code
_entity_poly.pdbx_strand_id
1 'polypeptide(L)'
;ETLYNILPEAFSVVRETSKRVFGMRHFNVQLLGGIVLNNRCIAEMKTGEGKTLTSTLSIYLNALEGIGVHVITVNDYLAKRDAENNKYIFEFLGLKVGINLPEMSIIEKKKK
;
A
#
# COMPACT_ATOMS: atom_id res chain seq x y z
N GLU A 1 14.30 2.10 -17.40
CA GLU A 1 14.30 1.24 -16.20
C GLU A 1 12.91 0.63 -16.04
N THR A 2 12.79 -0.64 -15.65
CA THR A 2 11.46 -1.27 -15.43
C THR A 2 11.09 -1.20 -13.95
N LEU A 3 9.80 -1.36 -13.59
CA LEU A 3 9.42 -1.43 -12.18
C LEU A 3 10.09 -2.58 -11.43
N TYR A 4 10.37 -3.69 -12.10
CA TYR A 4 11.11 -4.80 -11.50
C TYR A 4 12.52 -4.39 -11.10
N ASN A 5 13.16 -3.51 -11.88
CA ASN A 5 14.53 -3.08 -11.60
C ASN A 5 14.61 -2.21 -10.34
N ILE A 6 13.58 -1.39 -10.07
CA ILE A 6 13.54 -0.49 -8.92
C ILE A 6 12.87 -1.10 -7.68
N LEU A 7 12.51 -2.39 -7.71
CA LEU A 7 11.83 -3.03 -6.58
C LEU A 7 12.63 -2.89 -5.27
N PRO A 8 13.94 -3.18 -5.23
CA PRO A 8 14.73 -3.03 -4.00
C PRO A 8 14.74 -1.59 -3.47
N GLU A 9 14.95 -0.62 -4.36
CA GLU A 9 15.00 0.81 -4.03
C GLU A 9 13.64 1.29 -3.54
N ALA A 10 12.56 1.01 -4.28
CA ALA A 10 11.20 1.41 -3.91
C ALA A 10 10.78 0.80 -2.57
N PHE A 11 11.09 -0.47 -2.31
CA PHE A 11 10.79 -1.12 -1.04
C PHE A 11 11.62 -0.50 0.09
N SER A 12 12.88 -0.14 -0.17
CA SER A 12 13.73 0.53 0.82
C SER A 12 13.18 1.91 1.21
N VAL A 13 12.67 2.66 0.22
CA VAL A 13 12.04 3.98 0.41
C VAL A 13 10.79 3.85 1.28
N VAL A 14 9.88 2.93 0.95
CA VAL A 14 8.66 2.71 1.76
C VAL A 14 9.01 2.25 3.17
N ARG A 15 9.97 1.34 3.32
CA ARG A 15 10.40 0.83 4.63
C ARG A 15 10.94 1.95 5.53
N GLU A 16 11.74 2.84 4.96
CA GLU A 16 12.29 3.98 5.70
C GLU A 16 11.21 5.03 6.00
N THR A 17 10.30 5.30 5.06
CA THR A 17 9.14 6.17 5.31
C THR A 17 8.27 5.64 6.43
N SER A 18 7.93 4.34 6.45
CA SER A 18 7.15 3.75 7.53
C SER A 18 7.84 3.91 8.90
N LYS A 19 9.16 3.74 8.95
CA LYS A 19 9.93 3.98 10.18
C LYS A 19 9.82 5.43 10.64
N ARG A 20 9.87 6.40 9.73
CA ARG A 20 9.81 7.84 10.05
C ARG A 20 8.40 8.30 10.43
N VAL A 21 7.39 7.81 9.72
CA VAL A 21 6.00 8.25 9.89
C VAL A 21 5.31 7.52 11.04
N PHE A 22 5.53 6.21 11.19
CA PHE A 22 4.84 5.38 12.19
C PHE A 22 5.75 4.83 13.29
N GLY A 23 7.07 5.01 13.20
CA GLY A 23 8.00 4.31 14.08
C GLY A 23 8.09 2.80 13.79
N MET A 24 7.46 2.32 12.72
CA MET A 24 7.37 0.90 12.38
C MET A 24 8.30 0.59 11.21
N ARG A 25 9.40 -0.12 11.47
CA ARG A 25 10.27 -0.63 10.40
C ARG A 25 9.78 -2.00 9.96
N HIS A 26 9.60 -2.22 8.65
CA HIS A 26 9.23 -3.53 8.15
C HIS A 26 10.22 -4.62 8.59
N PHE A 27 9.68 -5.76 9.01
CA PHE A 27 10.42 -7.00 9.21
C PHE A 27 10.78 -7.66 7.88
N ASN A 28 11.74 -8.57 7.90
CA ASN A 28 12.18 -9.27 6.68
C ASN A 28 11.04 -10.11 6.07
N VAL A 29 10.20 -10.73 6.91
CA VAL A 29 9.02 -11.50 6.45
C VAL A 29 7.99 -10.62 5.72
N GLN A 30 7.89 -9.35 6.08
CA GLN A 30 7.00 -8.39 5.41
C GLN A 30 7.57 -7.98 4.05
N LEU A 31 8.90 -7.83 3.94
CA LEU A 31 9.54 -7.61 2.64
C LEU A 31 9.29 -8.79 1.69
N LEU A 32 9.41 -10.02 2.19
CA LEU A 32 9.06 -11.22 1.42
C LEU A 32 7.59 -11.21 0.99
N GLY A 33 6.67 -10.88 1.90
CA GLY A 33 5.24 -10.74 1.58
C GLY A 33 4.97 -9.71 0.48
N GLY A 34 5.64 -8.55 0.53
CA GLY A 34 5.54 -7.53 -0.51
C GLY A 34 6.06 -8.01 -1.87
N ILE A 35 7.17 -8.75 -1.91
CA ILE A 35 7.72 -9.34 -3.14
C ILE A 35 6.74 -10.35 -3.73
N VAL A 36 6.18 -11.23 -2.88
CA VAL A 36 5.18 -12.23 -3.29
C VAL A 36 3.96 -11.57 -3.91
N LEU A 37 3.43 -10.50 -3.30
CA LEU A 37 2.30 -9.75 -3.85
C LEU A 37 2.63 -9.12 -5.21
N ASN A 38 3.85 -8.61 -5.40
CA ASN A 38 4.28 -8.03 -6.68
C ASN A 38 4.41 -9.08 -7.79
N ASN A 39 4.72 -10.33 -7.43
CA ASN A 39 4.94 -11.43 -8.37
C ASN A 39 3.66 -12.16 -8.77
N ARG A 40 2.48 -11.53 -8.64
CA ARG A 40 1.17 -12.13 -8.95
C ARG A 40 0.90 -13.42 -8.15
N CYS A 41 1.39 -13.46 -6.91
CA CYS A 41 1.18 -14.58 -5.99
C CYS A 41 0.40 -14.13 -4.74
N ILE A 42 -0.09 -15.10 -3.97
CA ILE A 42 -0.80 -14.84 -2.71
C ILE A 42 0.20 -14.93 -1.55
N ALA A 43 0.34 -13.84 -0.79
CA ALA A 43 1.13 -13.83 0.42
C ALA A 43 0.29 -14.29 1.62
N GLU A 44 0.41 -15.57 1.98
CA GLU A 44 -0.18 -16.07 3.23
C GLU A 44 0.65 -15.61 4.43
N MET A 45 0.02 -14.85 5.32
CA MET A 45 0.64 -14.35 6.54
C MET A 45 -0.32 -14.59 7.71
N LYS A 46 0.22 -14.87 8.90
CA LYS A 46 -0.60 -15.02 10.10
C LYS A 46 -1.15 -13.67 10.56
N THR A 47 -2.23 -13.70 11.35
CA THR A 47 -2.72 -12.49 12.03
C THR A 47 -1.63 -11.96 12.96
N GLY A 48 -1.42 -10.65 12.97
CA GLY A 48 -0.35 -10.00 13.75
C GLY A 48 0.95 -9.76 12.97
N GLU A 49 1.17 -10.42 11.83
CA GLU A 49 2.38 -10.24 11.00
C GLU A 49 2.44 -8.89 10.26
N GLY A 50 1.45 -8.02 10.45
CA GLY A 50 1.39 -6.69 9.82
C GLY A 50 1.06 -6.72 8.32
N LYS A 51 -0.03 -7.42 7.94
CA LYS A 51 -0.53 -7.49 6.55
C LYS A 51 -0.76 -6.11 5.93
N THR A 52 -1.41 -5.21 6.68
CA THR A 52 -1.69 -3.84 6.24
C THR A 52 -0.42 -3.03 5.99
N LEU A 53 0.62 -3.20 6.82
CA LEU A 53 1.89 -2.52 6.61
C LEU A 53 2.67 -3.16 5.44
N THR A 54 2.61 -4.49 5.31
CA THR A 54 3.26 -5.24 4.24
C THR A 54 2.78 -4.81 2.85
N SER A 55 1.47 -4.62 2.68
CA SER A 55 0.90 -4.26 1.38
C SER A 55 1.40 -2.90 0.88
N THR A 56 1.80 -1.98 1.77
CA THR A 56 2.28 -0.65 1.37
C THR A 56 3.49 -0.69 0.44
N LEU A 57 4.33 -1.72 0.54
CA LEU A 57 5.50 -1.95 -0.32
C LEU A 57 5.07 -2.13 -1.79
N SER A 58 4.19 -3.11 -2.04
CA SER A 58 3.72 -3.44 -3.38
C SER A 58 2.79 -2.36 -3.93
N ILE A 59 1.95 -1.76 -3.08
CA ILE A 59 1.06 -0.66 -3.49
C ILE A 59 1.89 0.51 -4.00
N TYR A 60 2.91 0.95 -3.25
CA TYR A 60 3.75 2.07 -3.67
C TYR A 60 4.43 1.79 -5.00
N LEU A 61 5.10 0.64 -5.12
CA LEU A 61 5.80 0.27 -6.35
C LEU A 61 4.87 0.32 -7.54
N ASN A 62 3.73 -0.38 -7.50
CA ASN A 62 2.80 -0.44 -8.62
C ASN A 62 2.09 0.90 -8.89
N ALA A 63 1.91 1.75 -7.87
CA ALA A 63 1.32 3.08 -8.06
C ALA A 63 2.22 4.01 -8.90
N LEU A 64 3.53 3.75 -8.98
CA LEU A 64 4.45 4.52 -9.82
C LEU A 64 4.19 4.36 -11.33
N GLU A 65 3.42 3.36 -11.75
CA GLU A 65 2.96 3.24 -13.15
C GLU A 65 1.94 4.33 -13.55
N GLY A 66 1.34 5.03 -12.57
CA GLY A 66 0.36 6.09 -12.83
C GLY A 66 -1.03 5.61 -13.27
N ILE A 67 -1.25 4.30 -13.35
CA ILE A 67 -2.56 3.69 -13.69
C ILE A 67 -3.47 3.49 -12.47
N GLY A 68 -2.94 3.67 -11.25
CA GLY A 68 -3.65 3.50 -9.99
C GLY A 68 -3.60 2.06 -9.46
N VAL A 69 -3.80 1.91 -8.14
CA VAL A 69 -3.82 0.60 -7.45
C VAL A 69 -5.09 0.51 -6.64
N HIS A 70 -5.80 -0.62 -6.76
CA HIS A 70 -6.99 -0.90 -5.96
C HIS A 70 -6.68 -1.88 -4.85
N VAL A 71 -6.86 -1.45 -3.60
CA VAL A 71 -6.78 -2.30 -2.42
C VAL A 71 -8.20 -2.63 -1.98
N ILE A 72 -8.54 -3.92 -2.00
CA ILE A 72 -9.88 -4.40 -1.70
C ILE A 72 -9.89 -4.99 -0.28
N THR A 73 -10.88 -4.59 0.51
CA THR A 73 -11.10 -5.13 1.86
C THR A 73 -12.49 -5.74 1.95
N VAL A 74 -12.77 -6.47 3.03
CA VAL A 74 -14.05 -7.17 3.21
C VAL A 74 -15.22 -6.25 3.58
N ASN A 75 -14.95 -5.01 4.01
CA ASN A 75 -16.00 -4.04 4.36
C ASN A 75 -15.49 -2.60 4.33
N ASP A 76 -16.44 -1.67 4.32
CA ASP A 76 -16.19 -0.23 4.22
C ASP A 76 -15.43 0.34 5.43
N TYR A 77 -15.65 -0.23 6.61
CA TYR A 77 -14.92 0.16 7.82
C TYR A 77 -13.42 -0.09 7.68
N LEU A 78 -13.02 -1.27 7.22
CA LEU A 78 -11.62 -1.62 7.00
C LEU A 78 -11.03 -0.82 5.84
N ALA A 79 -11.80 -0.62 4.75
CA ALA A 79 -11.38 0.25 3.65
C ALA A 79 -11.06 1.67 4.16
N LYS A 80 -11.94 2.24 4.99
CA LYS A 80 -11.77 3.57 5.57
C LYS A 80 -10.59 3.66 6.50
N ARG A 81 -10.52 2.75 7.48
CA ARG A 81 -9.42 2.69 8.44
C ARG A 81 -8.07 2.55 7.73
N ASP A 82 -7.95 1.62 6.79
CA ASP A 82 -6.67 1.35 6.13
C ASP A 82 -6.29 2.46 5.14
N ALA A 83 -7.26 3.09 4.47
CA ALA A 83 -7.02 4.27 3.67
C ALA A 83 -6.53 5.44 4.54
N GLU A 84 -7.22 5.78 5.63
CA GLU A 84 -6.86 6.87 6.53
C GLU A 84 -5.49 6.63 7.20
N ASN A 85 -5.23 5.41 7.67
CA ASN A 85 -3.96 5.06 8.31
C ASN A 85 -2.81 5.10 7.32
N ASN A 86 -2.92 4.44 6.16
CA ASN A 86 -1.80 4.36 5.22
C ASN A 86 -1.62 5.65 4.39
N LYS A 87 -2.61 6.55 4.40
CA LYS A 87 -2.54 7.85 3.72
C LYS A 87 -1.24 8.60 4.02
N TYR A 88 -0.80 8.59 5.28
CA TYR A 88 0.40 9.30 5.68
C TYR A 88 1.68 8.79 4.99
N ILE A 89 1.83 7.47 4.78
CA ILE A 89 2.99 6.94 4.03
C ILE A 89 2.92 7.39 2.57
N PHE A 90 1.76 7.24 1.94
CA PHE A 90 1.62 7.50 0.51
C PHE A 90 1.71 8.98 0.18
N GLU A 91 1.09 9.86 0.98
CA GLU A 91 1.19 11.31 0.81
C GLU A 91 2.59 11.83 1.10
N PHE A 92 3.29 11.27 2.09
CA PHE A 92 4.71 11.58 2.32
C PHE A 92 5.56 11.27 1.09
N LEU A 93 5.21 10.20 0.36
CA LEU A 93 5.87 9.79 -0.89
C LEU A 93 5.28 10.46 -2.15
N GLY A 94 4.41 11.47 -1.99
CA GLY A 94 3.85 12.24 -3.10
C GLY A 94 2.70 11.56 -3.85
N LEU A 95 2.14 10.47 -3.32
CA LEU A 95 0.98 9.80 -3.88
C LEU A 95 -0.31 10.27 -3.21
N LYS A 96 -1.42 10.24 -3.96
CA LYS A 96 -2.76 10.47 -3.41
C LYS A 96 -3.41 9.16 -3.01
N VAL A 97 -4.25 9.21 -1.99
CA VAL A 97 -5.08 8.07 -1.55
C VAL A 97 -6.54 8.45 -1.64
N GLY A 98 -7.27 7.70 -2.47
CA GLY A 98 -8.73 7.77 -2.59
C GLY A 98 -9.40 6.63 -1.82
N ILE A 99 -10.66 6.85 -1.47
CA ILE A 99 -11.54 5.83 -0.89
C ILE A 99 -12.83 5.75 -1.72
N ASN A 100 -13.37 4.54 -1.84
CA ASN A 100 -14.62 4.30 -2.55
C ASN A 100 -15.63 3.65 -1.59
N LEU A 101 -16.65 4.40 -1.19
CA LEU A 101 -17.70 3.97 -0.26
C LEU A 101 -19.07 3.93 -0.97
N PRO A 102 -20.03 3.10 -0.52
CA PRO A 102 -21.36 3.01 -1.12
C PRO A 102 -22.10 4.36 -1.18
N GLU A 103 -21.99 5.15 -0.10
CA GLU A 103 -22.69 6.43 0.09
C GLU A 103 -22.23 7.56 -0.87
N MET A 104 -21.09 7.37 -1.54
CA MET A 104 -20.46 8.43 -2.35
C MET A 104 -21.16 8.62 -3.70
N SER A 105 -21.31 9.88 -4.10
CA SER A 105 -21.78 10.25 -5.43
C SER A 105 -20.80 9.82 -6.53
N ILE A 106 -21.27 9.75 -7.78
CA ILE A 106 -20.42 9.44 -8.94
C ILE A 106 -19.28 10.45 -9.10
N ILE A 107 -19.52 11.73 -8.75
CA ILE A 107 -18.52 12.79 -8.83
C ILE A 107 -17.41 12.57 -7.80
N GLU A 108 -17.78 12.24 -6.56
CA GLU A 108 -16.81 11.95 -5.50
C GLU A 108 -15.98 10.70 -5.80
N LYS A 109 -16.60 9.63 -6.32
CA LYS A 109 -15.90 8.40 -6.72
C LYS A 109 -14.88 8.61 -7.86
N LYS A 110 -15.07 9.63 -8.70
CA LYS A 110 -14.16 9.97 -9.80
C LYS A 110 -13.01 10.89 -9.38
N LYS A 111 -13.04 11.44 -8.17
CA LYS A 111 -12.03 12.39 -7.70
C LYS A 111 -10.73 11.65 -7.41
N LYS A 112 -9.65 12.04 -8.11
CA LYS A 112 -8.30 11.47 -7.98
C LYS A 112 -7.47 12.13 -6.89
#